data_AF-A0A137SDB4-F1
#
_entry.id   AF-A0A137SDB4-F1
#
_cell.length_a   1.000
_cell.length_b   1.000
_cell.length_c   1.000
_cell.angle_alpha   90.00
_cell.angle_beta   90.00
_cell.angle_gamma   90.00
#
_symmetry.space_group_name_H-M   'P 1'
#
loop_
_entity.id
_entity.type
_entity.pdbx_description
1 polymer ?
#
loop_
_entity_poly.entity_id
_entity_poly.type
_entity_poly.pdbx_seq_one_letter_code
_entity_poly.pdbx_strand_id
1 'polypeptide(L)' 'MNQEAAALERLCQVVRVRGFQISRMTMEAADNHLDIALTLSGSRPIGMLRSQLEKLHTVVDVALQEQAASARSVSA' A
#
# COMPACT_ATOMS: atom_id res chain seq x y z
N MET A 1 9.22 -3.98 -4.20
CA MET A 1 9.66 -4.38 -2.83
C MET A 1 10.56 -5.61 -2.95
N ASN A 2 11.69 -5.72 -2.25
CA ASN A 2 12.56 -6.89 -2.37
C ASN A 2 11.87 -8.18 -1.90
N GLN A 3 12.13 -9.29 -2.60
CA GLN A 3 11.67 -10.62 -2.20
C GLN A 3 12.54 -11.14 -1.04
N GLU A 4 12.11 -10.85 0.19
CA GLU A 4 12.73 -11.36 1.41
C GLU A 4 11.70 -12.06 2.28
N ALA A 5 12.16 -13.00 3.11
CA ALA A 5 11.32 -13.66 4.10
C ALA A 5 10.63 -12.62 5.00
N ALA A 6 9.32 -12.78 5.19
CA ALA A 6 8.48 -11.91 6.00
C ALA A 6 8.33 -10.44 5.55
N ALA A 7 8.76 -10.08 4.33
CA ALA A 7 8.65 -8.69 3.85
C ALA A 7 7.18 -8.25 3.74
N LEU A 8 6.28 -9.15 3.30
CA LEU A 8 4.85 -8.89 3.21
C LEU A 8 4.19 -8.76 4.59
N GLU A 9 4.52 -9.64 5.55
CA GLU A 9 4.00 -9.50 6.92
C GLU A 9 4.42 -8.18 7.56
N ARG A 10 5.69 -7.78 7.38
CA ARG A 10 6.20 -6.49 7.87
C ARG A 10 5.45 -5.31 7.25
N LEU A 11 5.20 -5.34 5.95
CA LEU A 11 4.38 -4.34 5.26
C LEU A 11 2.98 -4.26 5.87
N CYS A 12 2.27 -5.38 5.96
CA CYS A 12 0.92 -5.46 6.52
C CYS A 12 0.87 -5.01 7.99
N GLN A 13 1.89 -5.37 8.78
CA GLN A 13 2.01 -4.92 10.17
C GLN A 13 2.15 -3.41 10.25
N VAL A 14 3.03 -2.79 9.44
CA VAL A 14 3.21 -1.33 9.42
C VAL A 14 1.90 -0.62 9.05
N VAL A 15 1.22 -1.07 8.00
CA VAL A 15 -0.10 -0.52 7.60
C VAL A 15 -1.08 -0.57 8.78
N ARG A 16 -1.18 -1.73 9.44
CA ARG A 16 -2.12 -1.94 10.55
C ARG A 16 -1.79 -1.12 11.80
N VAL A 17 -0.54 -1.13 12.28
CA VAL A 17 -0.15 -0.39 13.51
C VAL A 17 -0.16 1.12 13.31
N ARG A 18 -0.14 1.59 12.06
CA ARG A 18 -0.34 3.00 11.70
C ARG A 18 -1.81 3.39 11.56
N GLY A 19 -2.74 2.45 11.78
CA GLY A 19 -4.18 2.74 11.82
C GLY A 19 -4.83 2.81 10.43
N PHE A 20 -4.24 2.14 9.44
CA PHE A 20 -4.85 1.95 8.13
C PHE A 20 -5.41 0.53 8.02
N GLN A 21 -6.52 0.40 7.31
CA GLN A 21 -7.15 -0.86 6.96
C GLN A 21 -6.92 -1.12 5.47
N ILE A 22 -6.57 -2.35 5.13
CA ILE A 22 -6.39 -2.79 3.74
C ILE A 22 -7.76 -3.17 3.20
N SER A 23 -8.27 -2.40 2.24
CA SER A 23 -9.53 -2.69 1.53
C SER A 23 -9.30 -3.57 0.30
N ARG A 24 -8.14 -3.44 -0.35
CA ARG A 24 -7.71 -4.27 -1.47
C ARG A 24 -6.19 -4.39 -1.49
N MET A 25 -5.70 -5.56 -1.86
CA MET A 25 -4.28 -5.81 -2.10
C MET A 25 -4.15 -6.65 -3.37
N THR A 26 -3.28 -6.22 -4.28
CA THR A 26 -2.79 -7.04 -5.38
C THR A 26 -1.29 -7.14 -5.28
N MET A 27 -0.75 -8.32 -5.59
CA MET A 27 0.68 -8.60 -5.55
C MET A 27 1.08 -9.38 -6.78
N GLU A 28 2.11 -8.92 -7.45
CA GLU A 28 2.74 -9.59 -8.58
C GLU A 28 4.23 -9.75 -8.30
N ALA A 29 4.78 -10.92 -8.65
CA ALA A 29 6.21 -11.16 -8.56
C ALA A 29 6.83 -10.81 -9.91
N ALA A 30 7.79 -9.88 -9.89
CA ALA A 30 8.54 -9.45 -11.06
C ALA A 30 10.03 -9.69 -10.80
N ASP A 31 10.64 -10.62 -11.53
CA ASP A 31 12.03 -11.06 -11.40
C ASP A 31 12.53 -11.16 -9.94
N ASN A 32 13.13 -10.06 -9.43
CA ASN A 32 13.77 -9.98 -8.12
C ASN A 32 13.02 -9.12 -7.08
N HIS A 33 11.79 -8.70 -7.39
CA HIS A 33 10.95 -7.87 -6.52
C HIS A 33 9.47 -8.31 -6.55
N LEU A 34 8.72 -7.76 -5.61
CA LEU A 34 7.27 -7.82 -5.51
C LEU A 34 6.71 -6.44 -5.81
N ASP A 35 5.80 -6.38 -6.77
CA ASP A 35 4.95 -5.23 -7.01
C ASP A 35 3.67 -5.40 -6.22
N ILE A 36 3.43 -4.46 -5.30
CA ILE A 36 2.30 -4.54 -4.37
C ILE A 36 1.50 -3.25 -4.50
N ALA A 37 0.23 -3.38 -4.90
CA ALA A 37 -0.71 -2.28 -4.88
C ALA A 37 -1.68 -2.46 -3.71
N LEU A 38 -1.84 -1.41 -2.90
CA LEU A 38 -2.71 -1.39 -1.73
C LEU A 38 -3.77 -0.30 -1.89
N THR A 39 -5.03 -0.69 -1.74
CA THR A 39 -6.13 0.25 -1.49
C THR A 39 -6.38 0.30 0.01
N LEU A 40 -6.24 1.47 0.60
CA LEU A 40 -6.26 1.65 2.04
C LEU A 40 -7.37 2.62 2.46
N SER A 41 -7.94 2.36 3.63
CA SER A 41 -8.86 3.29 4.30
C SER A 41 -8.33 3.59 5.71
N GLY A 42 -8.52 4.83 6.18
CA GLY A 42 -8.04 5.25 7.49
C GLY A 42 -8.31 6.71 7.76
N SER A 43 -8.22 7.11 9.04
CA SER A 43 -8.42 8.49 9.49
C SER A 43 -7.13 9.32 9.51
N ARG A 44 -5.97 8.69 9.29
CA ARG A 44 -4.67 9.37 9.28
C ARG A 44 -4.28 9.82 7.87
N PRO A 45 -3.50 10.91 7.74
CA PRO A 45 -2.98 11.34 6.45
C PRO A 45 -2.13 10.25 5.78
N ILE A 46 -2.45 9.89 4.53
CA ILE A 46 -1.75 8.83 3.80
C ILE A 46 -0.25 9.10 3.62
N GLY A 47 0.16 10.38 3.58
CA GLY A 47 1.57 10.77 3.53
C GLY A 47 2.40 10.26 4.71
N MET A 48 1.80 10.13 5.91
CA MET A 48 2.49 9.55 7.06
C MET A 48 2.83 8.07 6.83
N LEU A 49 1.92 7.31 6.23
CA LEU A 49 2.17 5.91 5.92
C LEU A 49 3.28 5.79 4.87
N ARG A 50 3.22 6.60 3.81
CA ARG A 50 4.26 6.64 2.78
C ARG A 50 5.65 6.84 3.41
N SER A 51 5.84 7.88 4.23
CA SER A 51 7.12 8.14 4.89
C SER A 51 7.55 7.04 5.86
N GLN A 52 6.62 6.20 6.33
CA GLN A 52 6.94 5.04 7.16
C GLN A 52 7.36 3.82 6.34
N LEU A 53 6.77 3.65 5.15
CA LEU A 53 7.12 2.57 4.22
C LEU A 53 8.48 2.82 3.57
N GLU A 54 8.79 4.07 3.20
CA GLU A 54 10.10 4.48 2.65
C GLU A 54 11.27 4.22 3.62
N LYS A 55 11.01 4.05 4.93
CA LYS A 55 12.02 3.72 5.94
C LYS A 55 12.32 2.22 6.02
N LEU A 56 11.53 1.36 5.37
CA LEU A 56 11.75 -0.08 5.39
C LEU A 56 12.82 -0.45 4.36
N HIS A 57 13.89 -1.13 4.80
CA HIS A 57 14.96 -1.59 3.91
C HIS A 57 14.48 -2.48 2.75
N THR A 58 13.35 -3.17 2.93
CA THR A 58 12.76 -4.03 1.88
C THR A 58 12.00 -3.25 0.81
N VAL A 59 11.65 -1.99 1.06
CA VAL A 59 10.87 -1.17 0.14
C VAL A 59 11.83 -0.50 -0.83
N VAL A 60 11.60 -0.74 -2.12
CA VAL A 60 12.42 -0.19 -3.21
C VAL A 60 11.88 1.18 -3.63
N ASP A 61 10.56 1.28 -3.78
CA ASP A 61 9.86 2.51 -4.14
C ASP A 61 8.43 2.51 -3.59
N VAL A 62 7.85 3.70 -3.40
CA VAL A 62 6.46 3.89 -2.97
C VAL A 62 5.83 5.05 -3.73
N ALA A 63 4.88 4.73 -4.61
CA ALA A 63 4.04 5.71 -5.29
C ALA A 63 2.64 5.78 -4.66
N LEU A 64 2.13 7.00 -4.46
CA LEU A 64 0.73 7.21 -4.11
C LEU A 64 -0.10 7.33 -5.39
N GLN A 65 -1.13 6.51 -5.51
CA GLN A 65 -2.15 6.66 -6.55
C GLN A 65 -3.43 7.21 -5.92
N GLU A 66 -3.87 8.36 -6.42
CA GLU A 66 -5.21 8.86 -6.13
C GLU A 66 -6.21 7.91 -6.78
N GLN A 67 -7.11 7.34 -5.98
CA GLN A 67 -8.24 6.62 -6.55
C GLN A 67 -9.11 7.67 -7.26
N ALA A 68 -9.16 7.59 -8.59
CA ALA A 68 -10.13 8.37 -9.35
C ALA A 68 -11.51 8.08 -8.75
N ALA A 69 -12.12 9.11 -8.15
CA ALA A 69 -13.47 9.01 -7.64
C ALA A 69 -14.36 8.60 -8.81
N SER A 70 -14.78 7.34 -8.83
CA SER A 70 -15.72 6.86 -9.84
C SER A 70 -17.06 7.53 -9.53
N ALA A 71 -17.26 8.71 -10.12
CA ALA A 71 -18.52 9.41 -10.12
C ALA A 71 -19.53 8.53 -10.86
N ARG A 72 -20.23 7.67 -10.12
CA ARG A 72 -21.47 7.04 -10.59
C ARG A 72 -22.55 8.12 -10.63
N SER A 73 -22.56 8.90 -11.70
CA SER A 73 -23.77 9.57 -12.17
C SER A 73 -24.71 8.49 -12.71
N VAL A 74 -25.56 7.95 -11.85
CA VAL A 74 -26.77 7.25 -12.29
C VAL A 74 -27.87 8.29 -12.29
N SER A 75 -28.14 8.84 -13.47
CA SER A 75 -29.28 9.70 -13.78
C SER A 75 -30.59 8.92 -13.60
N ALA A 76 -31.55 9.58 -12.95
CA ALA A 76 -32.93 9.14 -12.73
C ALA A 76 -33.77 9.16 -14.01
#